data_AF-A0A959CBE8-F1
#
_entry.id   AF-A0A959CBE8-F1
#
_cell.length_a   1.000
_cell.length_b   1.000
_cell.length_c   1.000
_cell.angle_alpha   90.00
_cell.angle_beta   90.00
_cell.angle_gamma   90.00
#
_symmetry.space_group_name_H-M   'P 1'
#
loop_
_entity.id
_entity.type
_entity.pdbx_description
1 polymer ?
#
loop_
_entity_poly.entity_id
_entity_poly.type
_entity_poly.pdbx_seq_one_letter_code
_entity_poly.pdbx_strand_id
1 'polypeptide(L)'
;MPIRYIFCVFLLLSVLSAEAQVNCDTMLPSPANSQYVLPYPAGKTYKIIQGNCPAVGGHANTFALDFNTLTGDTIVACRAGLVIWANDQYADTDWTSGHENNVFIRHNDGTVIRYTHLTQNGALVSANSFVAQGQAIGLSGSSGNTGGVQHLHLQAFRDGTSYDKWNAIPLNFSNADGPLDDQNMPVNGQFYTALDSNLVSVHGHLDVPANLRVFPNPASGIVQIVLHLHTGS
;
A
#
# COMPACT_ATOMS: atom_id res chain seq x y z
N MET A 1 -22.76 -51.16 -50.74
CA MET A 1 -22.74 -50.26 -49.57
C MET A 1 -21.33 -49.67 -49.46
N PRO A 2 -21.09 -48.36 -49.68
CA PRO A 2 -19.81 -47.74 -49.33
C PRO A 2 -19.94 -46.89 -48.07
N ILE A 3 -19.04 -47.09 -47.11
CA ILE A 3 -18.91 -46.30 -45.89
C ILE A 3 -18.08 -45.06 -46.22
N ARG A 4 -18.69 -43.86 -46.08
CA ARG A 4 -17.99 -42.58 -46.18
C ARG A 4 -17.53 -42.15 -44.79
N TYR A 5 -16.23 -42.12 -44.55
CA TYR A 5 -15.65 -41.53 -43.34
C TYR A 5 -15.59 -40.01 -43.52
N ILE A 6 -16.43 -39.29 -42.79
CA ILE A 6 -16.34 -37.84 -42.63
C ILE A 6 -15.25 -37.58 -41.60
N PHE A 7 -14.08 -37.13 -42.05
CA PHE A 7 -13.05 -36.58 -41.18
C PHE A 7 -13.49 -35.17 -40.77
N CYS A 8 -14.13 -35.04 -39.61
CA CYS A 8 -14.31 -33.76 -38.95
C CYS A 8 -12.99 -33.36 -38.30
N VAL A 9 -12.21 -32.53 -38.99
CA VAL A 9 -11.06 -31.83 -38.41
C VAL A 9 -11.62 -30.72 -37.52
N PHE A 10 -11.66 -30.97 -36.21
CA PHE A 10 -11.88 -29.91 -35.23
C PHE A 10 -10.61 -29.04 -35.19
N LEU A 11 -10.65 -27.90 -35.87
CA LEU A 11 -9.63 -26.87 -35.75
C LEU A 11 -9.80 -26.23 -34.37
N LEU A 12 -9.01 -26.68 -33.40
CA LEU A 12 -8.94 -26.06 -32.08
C LEU A 12 -8.23 -24.71 -32.25
N LEU A 13 -8.99 -23.64 -32.47
CA LEU A 13 -8.49 -22.28 -32.36
C LEU A 13 -8.15 -22.03 -30.89
N SER A 14 -6.89 -22.24 -30.52
CA SER A 14 -6.36 -21.78 -29.23
C SER A 14 -6.43 -20.26 -29.24
N VAL A 15 -7.37 -19.71 -28.50
CA VAL A 15 -7.38 -18.30 -28.15
C VAL A 15 -6.18 -18.10 -27.23
N LEU A 16 -5.05 -17.63 -27.78
CA LEU A 16 -4.00 -17.04 -26.97
C LEU A 16 -4.63 -15.82 -26.31
N SER A 17 -5.05 -15.94 -25.04
CA SER A 17 -5.28 -14.75 -24.24
C SER A 17 -3.93 -14.08 -24.11
N ALA A 18 -3.74 -12.97 -24.81
CA ALA A 18 -2.65 -12.06 -24.48
C ALA A 18 -2.89 -11.67 -23.02
N GLU A 19 -2.03 -12.13 -22.13
CA GLU A 19 -2.00 -11.65 -20.75
C GLU A 19 -1.90 -10.13 -20.84
N ALA A 20 -2.87 -9.41 -20.26
CA ALA A 20 -2.81 -7.97 -20.22
C ALA A 20 -1.56 -7.59 -19.42
N GLN A 21 -0.50 -7.19 -20.11
CA GLN A 21 0.74 -6.80 -19.47
C GLN A 21 0.52 -5.48 -18.72
N VAL A 22 1.06 -5.39 -17.50
CA VAL A 22 1.06 -4.14 -16.71
C VAL A 22 1.73 -3.04 -17.53
N ASN A 23 1.02 -1.91 -17.69
CA ASN A 23 1.59 -0.72 -18.32
C ASN A 23 2.41 0.08 -17.29
N CYS A 24 3.72 -0.18 -17.25
CA CYS A 24 4.66 0.50 -16.36
C CYS A 24 4.88 1.98 -16.69
N ASP A 25 4.39 2.47 -17.84
CA ASP A 25 4.47 3.89 -18.23
C ASP A 25 3.28 4.73 -17.74
N THR A 26 2.43 4.16 -16.86
CA THR A 26 1.24 4.84 -16.32
C THR A 26 1.63 6.04 -15.46
N MET A 27 1.05 7.21 -15.75
CA MET A 27 1.14 8.41 -14.92
C MET A 27 0.04 8.43 -13.86
N LEU A 28 0.40 8.60 -12.58
CA LEU A 28 -0.59 8.80 -11.53
C LEU A 28 -1.01 10.27 -11.41
N PRO A 29 -2.26 10.55 -10.98
CA PRO A 29 -2.65 11.89 -10.53
C PRO A 29 -1.76 12.37 -9.38
N SER A 30 -1.77 13.68 -9.12
CA SER A 30 -1.06 14.25 -7.97
C SER A 30 -1.39 13.49 -6.67
N PRO A 31 -0.39 13.15 -5.83
CA PRO A 31 -0.60 12.42 -4.59
C PRO A 31 -1.57 13.13 -3.63
N ALA A 32 -1.66 14.46 -3.68
CA ALA A 32 -2.63 15.22 -2.88
C ALA A 32 -4.09 14.81 -3.14
N ASN A 33 -4.38 14.24 -4.31
CA ASN A 33 -5.69 13.71 -4.68
C ASN A 33 -5.83 12.20 -4.39
N SER A 34 -4.80 11.54 -3.85
CA SER A 34 -4.85 10.13 -3.54
C SER A 34 -5.82 9.85 -2.41
N GLN A 35 -6.63 8.82 -2.59
CA GLN A 35 -7.53 8.30 -1.56
C GLN A 35 -6.81 7.35 -0.59
N TYR A 36 -5.53 7.08 -0.82
CA TYR A 36 -4.72 6.18 -0.01
C TYR A 36 -3.75 6.96 0.87
N VAL A 37 -3.57 6.48 2.10
CA VAL A 37 -2.48 6.89 3.00
C VAL A 37 -1.43 5.79 3.07
N LEU A 38 -0.22 6.14 3.48
CA LEU A 38 0.85 5.18 3.72
C LEU A 38 0.39 4.06 4.68
N PRO A 39 0.86 2.81 4.50
CA PRO A 39 0.34 1.62 5.19
C PRO A 39 0.83 1.47 6.64
N TYR A 40 1.29 2.55 7.28
CA TYR A 40 1.79 2.56 8.65
C TYR A 40 1.34 3.81 9.40
N PRO A 41 1.33 3.81 10.75
CA PRO A 41 0.87 4.94 11.54
C PRO A 41 1.56 6.27 11.20
N ALA A 42 0.84 7.38 11.33
CA ALA A 42 1.40 8.71 11.18
C ALA A 42 2.60 8.93 12.13
N GLY A 43 3.59 9.68 11.66
CA GLY A 43 4.87 9.92 12.32
C GLY A 43 5.90 8.81 12.09
N LYS A 44 5.55 7.69 11.45
CA LYS A 44 6.52 6.65 11.08
C LYS A 44 7.16 6.92 9.72
N THR A 45 8.40 6.48 9.58
CA THR A 45 9.19 6.62 8.36
C THR A 45 9.82 5.29 7.99
N TYR A 46 9.65 4.86 6.73
CA TYR A 46 10.27 3.64 6.21
C TYR A 46 10.88 3.87 4.83
N LYS A 47 11.92 3.10 4.53
CA LYS A 47 12.55 3.07 3.21
C LYS A 47 11.77 2.13 2.29
N ILE A 48 11.54 2.54 1.04
CA ILE A 48 11.14 1.61 -0.03
C ILE A 48 12.39 0.87 -0.50
N ILE A 49 12.45 -0.43 -0.29
CA ILE A 49 13.60 -1.27 -0.69
C ILE A 49 13.39 -1.95 -2.03
N GLN A 50 12.13 -2.09 -2.44
CA GLN A 50 11.76 -2.48 -3.79
C GLN A 50 10.53 -1.68 -4.24
N GLY A 51 10.68 -0.93 -5.34
CA GLY A 51 9.64 -0.06 -5.88
C GLY A 51 8.90 -0.65 -7.08
N ASN A 52 8.16 0.21 -7.77
CA ASN A 52 7.33 -0.12 -8.92
C ASN A 52 8.14 -0.45 -10.17
N CYS A 53 7.70 -1.45 -10.92
CA CYS A 53 8.15 -1.76 -12.27
C CYS A 53 9.68 -1.79 -12.51
N PRO A 54 10.52 -2.36 -11.63
CA PRO A 54 11.91 -2.59 -11.98
C PRO A 54 12.02 -3.54 -13.19
N ALA A 55 13.12 -3.46 -13.93
CA ALA A 55 13.39 -4.37 -15.05
C ALA A 55 13.64 -5.83 -14.60
N VAL A 56 14.05 -6.03 -13.34
CA VAL A 56 14.42 -7.33 -12.75
C VAL A 56 13.98 -7.43 -11.29
N GLY A 57 13.96 -8.65 -10.74
CA GLY A 57 13.64 -8.91 -9.34
C GLY A 57 12.16 -9.24 -9.09
N GLY A 58 11.76 -9.29 -7.81
CA GLY A 58 10.39 -9.65 -7.38
C GLY A 58 9.27 -8.84 -8.04
N HIS A 59 9.49 -7.54 -8.27
CA HIS A 59 8.53 -6.64 -8.89
C HIS A 59 8.72 -6.46 -10.41
N ALA A 60 9.45 -7.37 -11.07
CA ALA A 60 9.73 -7.23 -12.50
C ALA A 60 8.45 -7.05 -13.33
N ASN A 61 8.33 -5.90 -14.00
CA ASN A 61 7.19 -5.50 -14.83
C ASN A 61 5.83 -5.53 -14.09
N THR A 62 5.81 -5.17 -12.81
CA THR A 62 4.58 -5.03 -12.01
C THR A 62 4.66 -3.84 -11.05
N PHE A 63 3.50 -3.32 -10.65
CA PHE A 63 3.40 -2.38 -9.53
C PHE A 63 3.36 -3.12 -8.20
N ALA A 64 4.21 -2.71 -7.27
CA ALA A 64 4.24 -3.16 -5.87
C ALA A 64 5.28 -2.33 -5.12
N LEU A 65 5.11 -2.24 -3.80
CA LEU A 65 6.01 -1.49 -2.93
C LEU A 65 6.38 -2.34 -1.73
N ASP A 66 7.69 -2.50 -1.50
CA ASP A 66 8.24 -3.15 -0.32
C ASP A 66 8.82 -2.11 0.63
N PHE A 67 8.21 -1.96 1.80
CA PHE A 67 8.67 -1.06 2.85
C PHE A 67 9.51 -1.81 3.86
N ASN A 68 10.69 -1.27 4.20
CA ASN A 68 11.64 -1.85 5.16
C ASN A 68 11.19 -1.72 6.63
N THR A 69 10.01 -2.27 6.94
CA THR A 69 9.45 -2.39 8.28
C THR A 69 10.13 -3.50 9.06
N LEU A 70 10.15 -3.42 10.39
CA LEU A 70 10.59 -4.51 11.26
C LEU A 70 9.43 -5.43 11.64
N THR A 71 9.74 -6.67 12.00
CA THR A 71 8.75 -7.60 12.56
C THR A 71 8.07 -6.97 13.78
N GLY A 72 6.73 -7.00 13.81
CA GLY A 72 5.93 -6.39 14.88
C GLY A 72 5.55 -4.92 14.64
N ASP A 73 6.08 -4.26 13.60
CA ASP A 73 5.64 -2.91 13.25
C ASP A 73 4.16 -2.92 12.85
N THR A 74 3.40 -1.95 13.37
CA THR A 74 1.97 -1.83 13.07
C THR A 74 1.73 -1.43 11.63
N ILE A 75 0.85 -2.16 10.96
CA ILE A 75 0.35 -1.89 9.62
C ILE A 75 -1.09 -1.38 9.73
N VAL A 76 -1.41 -0.33 8.98
CA VAL A 76 -2.73 0.28 8.95
C VAL A 76 -3.36 0.20 7.56
N ALA A 77 -4.69 0.22 7.51
CA ALA A 77 -5.43 0.26 6.24
C ALA A 77 -5.16 1.58 5.50
N CYS A 78 -4.65 1.49 4.27
CA CYS A 78 -4.39 2.64 3.40
C CYS A 78 -5.67 3.40 3.06
N ARG A 79 -6.82 2.73 3.05
CA ARG A 79 -8.13 3.31 2.76
C ARG A 79 -9.21 2.44 3.41
N ALA A 80 -10.34 3.05 3.77
CA ALA A 80 -11.47 2.33 4.32
C ALA A 80 -12.01 1.27 3.33
N GLY A 81 -12.49 0.15 3.85
CA GLY A 81 -12.97 -0.95 3.00
C GLY A 81 -13.42 -2.18 3.77
N LEU A 82 -13.80 -3.20 3.00
CA LEU A 82 -14.18 -4.53 3.49
C LEU A 82 -12.97 -5.45 3.45
N VAL A 83 -12.64 -6.08 4.58
CA VAL A 83 -11.64 -7.16 4.62
C VAL A 83 -12.24 -8.38 3.92
N ILE A 84 -11.70 -8.74 2.75
CA ILE A 84 -12.18 -9.88 1.96
C ILE A 84 -11.35 -11.15 2.19
N TRP A 85 -10.17 -11.01 2.79
CA TRP A 85 -9.29 -12.11 3.14
C TRP A 85 -8.36 -11.72 4.30
N ALA A 86 -8.09 -12.68 5.18
CA ALA A 86 -7.08 -12.57 6.24
C ALA A 86 -6.48 -13.95 6.50
N ASN A 87 -5.15 -14.04 6.50
CA ASN A 87 -4.38 -15.24 6.82
C ASN A 87 -3.15 -14.86 7.65
N ASP A 88 -2.90 -15.56 8.75
CA ASP A 88 -1.80 -15.28 9.67
C ASP A 88 -1.19 -16.54 10.33
N GLN A 89 -1.39 -17.71 9.72
CA GLN A 89 -1.02 -18.99 10.32
C GLN A 89 0.46 -19.37 10.17
N TYR A 90 1.19 -18.76 9.23
CA TYR A 90 2.54 -19.19 8.87
C TYR A 90 3.61 -18.52 9.72
N ALA A 91 4.62 -19.29 10.13
CA ALA A 91 5.75 -18.77 10.91
C ALA A 91 6.67 -17.89 10.05
N ASP A 92 7.27 -16.87 10.66
CA ASP A 92 8.23 -15.98 10.00
C ASP A 92 9.52 -16.68 9.54
N THR A 93 9.77 -17.90 10.02
CA THR A 93 10.95 -18.71 9.70
C THR A 93 10.66 -19.83 8.69
N ASP A 94 9.43 -19.95 8.20
CA ASP A 94 9.05 -20.99 7.23
C ASP A 94 9.72 -20.75 5.88
N TRP A 95 9.74 -19.48 5.43
CA TRP A 95 10.35 -19.02 4.17
C TRP A 95 9.89 -19.77 2.91
N THR A 96 8.74 -20.45 3.01
CA THR A 96 8.13 -21.22 1.92
C THR A 96 7.28 -20.32 1.03
N SER A 97 7.52 -20.33 -0.28
CA SER A 97 6.67 -19.60 -1.24
C SER A 97 5.22 -20.11 -1.21
N GLY A 98 4.25 -19.19 -1.15
CA GLY A 98 2.83 -19.50 -0.99
C GLY A 98 2.36 -19.55 0.46
N HIS A 99 3.28 -19.50 1.43
CA HIS A 99 2.98 -19.47 2.86
C HIS A 99 3.03 -18.04 3.40
N GLU A 100 2.46 -17.08 2.68
CA GLU A 100 2.41 -15.69 3.14
C GLU A 100 1.21 -15.44 4.05
N ASN A 101 1.45 -14.76 5.17
CA ASN A 101 0.38 -14.11 5.94
C ASN A 101 0.03 -12.78 5.27
N ASN A 102 -1.26 -12.52 5.12
CA ASN A 102 -1.74 -11.35 4.40
C ASN A 102 -3.16 -10.94 4.78
N VAL A 103 -3.47 -9.68 4.53
CA VAL A 103 -4.81 -9.10 4.61
C VAL A 103 -5.14 -8.47 3.26
N PHE A 104 -6.36 -8.70 2.75
CA PHE A 104 -6.85 -8.05 1.55
C PHE A 104 -8.06 -7.19 1.90
N ILE A 105 -8.05 -5.94 1.46
CA ILE A 105 -9.13 -4.99 1.70
C ILE A 105 -9.68 -4.54 0.35
N ARG A 106 -10.97 -4.76 0.12
CA ARG A 106 -11.72 -4.24 -1.03
C ARG A 106 -12.32 -2.88 -0.69
N HIS A 107 -12.09 -1.91 -1.56
CA HIS A 107 -12.59 -0.55 -1.45
C HIS A 107 -13.88 -0.35 -2.26
N ASN A 108 -14.57 0.76 -2.00
CA ASN A 108 -15.89 1.04 -2.59
C ASN A 108 -15.88 1.29 -4.11
N ASP A 109 -14.73 1.68 -4.66
CA ASP A 109 -14.50 1.86 -6.10
C ASP A 109 -14.08 0.56 -6.79
N GLY A 110 -14.10 -0.57 -6.07
CA GLY A 110 -13.70 -1.86 -6.58
C GLY A 110 -12.19 -2.02 -6.73
N THR A 111 -11.35 -1.22 -6.08
CA THR A 111 -9.93 -1.60 -5.92
C THR A 111 -9.75 -2.53 -4.75
N VAL A 112 -8.67 -3.32 -4.77
CA VAL A 112 -8.29 -4.20 -3.66
C VAL A 112 -6.83 -3.94 -3.33
N ILE A 113 -6.51 -3.72 -2.05
CA ILE A 113 -5.13 -3.67 -1.58
C ILE A 113 -4.82 -4.94 -0.79
N ARG A 114 -3.67 -5.54 -1.14
CA ARG A 114 -3.06 -6.66 -0.45
C ARG A 114 -1.89 -6.16 0.41
N TYR A 115 -1.91 -6.55 1.68
CA TYR A 115 -0.85 -6.34 2.67
C TYR A 115 -0.23 -7.70 2.98
N THR A 116 1.03 -7.93 2.67
CA THR A 116 1.67 -9.26 2.72
C THR A 116 2.94 -9.27 3.55
N HIS A 117 3.37 -10.47 3.93
CA HIS A 117 4.46 -10.73 4.86
C HIS A 117 4.09 -10.19 6.25
N LEU A 118 2.90 -10.54 6.75
CA LEU A 118 2.55 -10.27 8.14
C LEU A 118 3.17 -11.32 9.06
N THR A 119 3.38 -10.99 10.35
CA THR A 119 3.89 -11.98 11.32
C THR A 119 2.83 -13.02 11.66
N GLN A 120 3.25 -14.18 12.15
CA GLN A 120 2.34 -15.23 12.61
C GLN A 120 1.45 -14.70 13.75
N ASN A 121 0.14 -14.99 13.68
CA ASN A 121 -0.87 -14.42 14.59
C ASN A 121 -0.89 -12.88 14.58
N GLY A 122 -0.38 -12.26 13.50
CA GLY A 122 -0.20 -10.83 13.38
C GLY A 122 -1.39 -10.11 12.75
N ALA A 123 -2.41 -10.80 12.23
CA ALA A 123 -3.59 -10.14 11.70
C ALA A 123 -4.48 -9.64 12.85
N LEU A 124 -4.86 -8.36 12.81
CA LEU A 124 -5.68 -7.70 13.84
C LEU A 124 -7.15 -7.57 13.42
N VAL A 125 -7.48 -8.10 12.24
CA VAL A 125 -8.81 -8.05 11.63
C VAL A 125 -9.14 -9.41 11.03
N SER A 126 -10.43 -9.65 10.81
CA SER A 126 -10.94 -10.89 10.21
C SER A 126 -11.69 -10.61 8.92
N ALA A 127 -11.77 -11.62 8.04
CA ALA A 127 -12.59 -11.52 6.84
C ALA A 127 -14.05 -11.16 7.18
N ASN A 128 -14.70 -10.42 6.27
CA ASN A 128 -16.04 -9.85 6.41
C ASN A 128 -16.18 -8.71 7.43
N SER A 129 -15.07 -8.13 7.92
CA SER A 129 -15.11 -6.92 8.75
C SER A 129 -14.85 -5.65 7.91
N PHE A 130 -15.47 -4.53 8.29
CA PHE A 130 -15.15 -3.23 7.74
C PHE A 130 -14.05 -2.55 8.55
N VAL A 131 -13.14 -1.86 7.87
CA VAL A 131 -12.06 -1.09 8.49
C VAL A 131 -12.08 0.35 8.01
N ALA A 132 -11.72 1.27 8.91
CA ALA A 132 -11.49 2.67 8.58
C ALA A 132 -10.09 2.89 8.01
N GLN A 133 -9.89 3.98 7.25
CA GLN A 133 -8.56 4.42 6.86
C GLN A 133 -7.72 4.72 8.12
N GLY A 134 -6.46 4.27 8.14
CA GLY A 134 -5.57 4.43 9.29
C GLY A 134 -5.85 3.47 10.45
N GLN A 135 -6.88 2.62 10.38
CA GLN A 135 -7.11 1.57 11.38
C GLN A 135 -6.01 0.52 11.31
N ALA A 136 -5.49 0.09 12.47
CA ALA A 136 -4.56 -1.02 12.56
C ALA A 136 -5.21 -2.32 12.06
N ILE A 137 -4.53 -3.02 11.15
CA ILE A 137 -5.02 -4.25 10.50
C ILE A 137 -4.09 -5.44 10.68
N GLY A 138 -2.83 -5.20 11.01
CA GLY A 138 -1.86 -6.26 11.19
C GLY A 138 -0.53 -5.77 11.72
N LEU A 139 0.37 -6.73 11.94
CA LEU A 139 1.75 -6.49 12.30
C LEU A 139 2.66 -7.06 11.21
N SER A 140 3.65 -6.29 10.79
CA SER A 140 4.62 -6.72 9.78
C SER A 140 5.42 -7.94 10.27
N GLY A 141 5.86 -8.79 9.34
CA GLY A 141 6.59 -10.03 9.62
C GLY A 141 7.30 -10.59 8.39
N SER A 142 7.85 -11.80 8.50
CA SER A 142 8.70 -12.38 7.45
C SER A 142 8.13 -13.69 6.91
N SER A 143 6.82 -13.90 7.07
CA SER A 143 6.13 -15.07 6.52
C SER A 143 6.25 -15.16 4.99
N GLY A 144 6.23 -16.37 4.46
CA GLY A 144 6.44 -16.63 3.03
C GLY A 144 7.85 -16.32 2.56
N ASN A 145 8.05 -16.16 1.25
CA ASN A 145 9.38 -15.94 0.68
C ASN A 145 9.68 -14.43 0.52
N THR A 146 10.43 -13.88 1.48
CA THR A 146 10.85 -12.46 1.50
C THR A 146 12.22 -12.21 0.86
N GLY A 147 12.85 -13.23 0.26
CA GLY A 147 14.22 -13.13 -0.24
C GLY A 147 15.26 -12.90 0.86
N GLY A 148 14.94 -13.25 2.11
CA GLY A 148 15.82 -13.09 3.28
C GLY A 148 15.82 -11.68 3.89
N VAL A 149 14.99 -10.77 3.38
CA VAL A 149 14.86 -9.40 3.92
C VAL A 149 13.43 -9.18 4.37
N GLN A 150 13.22 -9.03 5.68
CA GLN A 150 11.94 -8.64 6.27
C GLN A 150 11.43 -7.31 5.69
N HIS A 151 10.17 -7.26 5.25
CA HIS A 151 9.50 -6.05 4.77
C HIS A 151 7.97 -6.23 4.77
N LEU A 152 7.24 -5.12 4.63
CA LEU A 152 5.83 -5.15 4.22
C LEU A 152 5.76 -5.09 2.71
N HIS A 153 5.12 -6.06 2.07
CA HIS A 153 4.78 -6.00 0.64
C HIS A 153 3.36 -5.47 0.45
N LEU A 154 3.24 -4.41 -0.34
CA LEU A 154 1.97 -3.73 -0.65
C LEU A 154 1.71 -3.77 -2.15
N GLN A 155 0.52 -4.26 -2.54
CA GLN A 155 0.10 -4.32 -3.93
C GLN A 155 -1.39 -4.01 -4.08
N ALA A 156 -1.77 -3.36 -5.17
CA ALA A 156 -3.17 -3.04 -5.46
C ALA A 156 -3.63 -3.66 -6.78
N PHE A 157 -4.93 -3.95 -6.86
CA PHE A 157 -5.58 -4.56 -8.02
C PHE A 157 -6.95 -3.95 -8.29
N ARG A 158 -7.53 -4.29 -9.45
CA ARG A 158 -8.97 -4.12 -9.71
C ARG A 158 -9.73 -5.36 -9.25
N ASP A 159 -10.90 -5.16 -8.66
CA ASP A 159 -11.76 -6.26 -8.25
C ASP A 159 -12.22 -7.08 -9.46
N GLY A 160 -12.34 -8.39 -9.28
CA GLY A 160 -12.67 -9.32 -10.36
C GLY A 160 -11.51 -9.69 -11.29
N THR A 161 -10.30 -9.15 -11.10
CA THR A 161 -9.09 -9.67 -11.74
C THR A 161 -8.41 -10.72 -10.87
N SER A 162 -7.48 -11.48 -11.45
CA SER A 162 -6.51 -12.25 -10.68
C SER A 162 -5.74 -11.29 -9.75
N TYR A 163 -5.49 -11.70 -8.51
CA TYR A 163 -4.58 -10.97 -7.59
C TYR A 163 -3.14 -11.47 -7.77
N ASP A 164 -2.72 -11.51 -9.04
CA ASP A 164 -1.36 -11.81 -9.43
C ASP A 164 -0.65 -10.53 -9.89
N LYS A 165 0.67 -10.62 -10.03
CA LYS A 165 1.50 -9.48 -10.41
C LYS A 165 1.14 -8.87 -11.78
N TRP A 166 0.44 -9.58 -12.66
CA TRP A 166 0.16 -9.08 -14.01
C TRP A 166 -1.03 -8.10 -14.06
N ASN A 167 -1.81 -8.04 -12.97
CA ASN A 167 -3.01 -7.21 -12.88
C ASN A 167 -2.86 -6.09 -11.85
N ALA A 168 -1.64 -5.84 -11.37
CA ALA A 168 -1.38 -4.82 -10.39
C ALA A 168 -1.60 -3.41 -10.95
N ILE A 169 -2.10 -2.51 -10.11
CA ILE A 169 -2.26 -1.09 -10.42
C ILE A 169 -1.35 -0.23 -9.52
N PRO A 170 -0.87 0.92 -10.02
CA PRO A 170 0.02 1.77 -9.25
C PRO A 170 -0.69 2.48 -8.09
N LEU A 171 0.08 2.82 -7.05
CA LEU A 171 -0.37 3.58 -5.89
C LEU A 171 0.54 4.78 -5.63
N ASN A 172 -0.05 5.89 -5.21
CA ASN A 172 0.61 6.97 -4.48
C ASN A 172 -0.24 7.35 -3.27
N PHE A 173 0.30 8.17 -2.36
CA PHE A 173 -0.30 8.40 -1.05
C PHE A 173 -0.42 9.89 -0.74
N SER A 174 -1.57 10.32 -0.20
CA SER A 174 -1.84 11.73 0.08
C SER A 174 -1.17 12.26 1.34
N ASN A 175 -0.75 11.37 2.23
CA ASN A 175 -0.02 11.73 3.44
C ASN A 175 1.46 11.34 3.39
N ALA A 176 2.02 11.10 2.21
CA ALA A 176 3.44 10.79 2.10
C ALA A 176 4.30 12.05 2.01
N ASP A 177 5.29 12.14 2.90
CA ASP A 177 6.46 13.00 2.71
C ASP A 177 7.63 12.15 2.22
N GLY A 178 8.01 12.35 0.96
CA GLY A 178 9.08 11.64 0.28
C GLY A 178 9.11 12.01 -1.22
N PRO A 179 10.23 11.75 -1.91
CA PRO A 179 10.36 12.12 -3.32
C PRO A 179 9.43 11.29 -4.21
N LEU A 180 9.08 11.81 -5.37
CA LEU A 180 8.35 11.10 -6.41
C LEU A 180 9.14 11.17 -7.71
N ASP A 181 8.94 10.19 -8.58
CA ASP A 181 9.43 10.27 -9.95
C ASP A 181 8.52 11.13 -10.83
N ASP A 182 8.90 11.26 -12.10
CA ASP A 182 8.16 12.02 -13.10
C ASP A 182 6.77 11.43 -13.41
N GLN A 183 6.47 10.24 -12.89
CA GLN A 183 5.19 9.54 -13.01
C GLN A 183 4.32 9.66 -11.74
N ASN A 184 4.73 10.50 -10.78
CA ASN A 184 4.12 10.67 -9.46
C ASN A 184 4.12 9.38 -8.62
N MET A 185 5.08 8.47 -8.84
CA MET A 185 5.23 7.23 -8.09
C MET A 185 6.27 7.38 -6.98
N PRO A 186 6.13 6.63 -5.87
CA PRO A 186 7.20 6.47 -4.90
C PRO A 186 8.47 5.88 -5.54
N VAL A 187 9.59 6.54 -5.31
CA VAL A 187 10.92 6.22 -5.80
C VAL A 187 11.58 5.13 -4.95
N ASN A 188 12.10 4.11 -5.63
CA ASN A 188 12.86 3.05 -4.99
C ASN A 188 14.11 3.59 -4.26
N GLY A 189 14.39 3.07 -3.08
CA GLY A 189 15.56 3.44 -2.29
C GLY A 189 15.39 4.72 -1.46
N GLN A 190 14.22 5.34 -1.47
CA GLN A 190 13.94 6.58 -0.74
C GLN A 190 13.11 6.32 0.52
N PHE A 191 13.15 7.28 1.45
CA PHE A 191 12.39 7.24 2.69
C PHE A 191 11.06 7.99 2.54
N TYR A 192 10.02 7.45 3.16
CA TYR A 192 8.68 8.02 3.17
C TYR A 192 8.17 8.12 4.60
N THR A 193 7.75 9.31 4.99
CA THR A 193 7.13 9.57 6.30
C THR A 193 5.62 9.68 6.13
N ALA A 194 4.86 8.97 6.97
CA ALA A 194 3.42 9.14 7.06
C ALA A 194 3.10 10.41 7.84
N LEU A 195 2.63 11.44 7.16
CA LEU A 195 2.16 12.67 7.77
C LEU A 195 0.82 12.44 8.48
N ASP A 196 0.61 13.15 9.58
CA ASP A 196 -0.70 13.20 10.23
C ASP A 196 -1.63 14.08 9.40
N SER A 197 -2.72 13.48 8.89
CA SER A 197 -3.73 14.18 8.10
C SER A 197 -4.48 15.27 8.88
N ASN A 198 -4.33 15.32 10.22
CA ASN A 198 -4.89 16.38 11.07
C ASN A 198 -3.91 17.55 11.31
N LEU A 199 -2.65 17.42 10.92
CA LEU A 199 -1.68 18.50 11.02
C LEU A 199 -1.63 19.26 9.70
N VAL A 200 -2.40 20.35 9.62
CA VAL A 200 -2.22 21.35 8.56
C VAL A 200 -0.83 21.96 8.75
N SER A 201 0.14 21.58 7.89
CA SER A 201 1.36 22.39 7.79
C SER A 201 0.96 23.71 7.13
N VAL A 202 0.98 24.79 7.90
CA VAL A 202 0.87 26.14 7.33
C VAL A 202 2.26 26.49 6.80
N HIS A 203 2.53 26.15 5.55
CA HIS A 203 3.68 26.73 4.82
C HIS A 203 3.28 28.13 4.35
N GLY A 204 3.47 29.10 5.24
CA GLY A 204 3.30 30.52 4.96
C GLY A 204 3.99 31.35 6.04
N HIS A 205 4.54 32.50 5.66
CA HIS A 205 5.01 33.48 6.62
C HIS A 205 3.76 33.95 7.40
N LEU A 206 3.56 33.41 8.60
CA LEU A 206 2.53 33.91 9.49
C LEU A 206 3.05 35.25 10.02
N ASP A 207 2.41 36.36 9.67
CA ASP A 207 2.56 37.61 10.39
C ASP A 207 1.98 37.40 11.79
N VAL A 208 2.84 36.99 12.72
CA VAL A 208 2.45 36.78 14.11
C VAL A 208 2.18 38.17 14.72
N PRO A 209 0.93 38.49 15.11
CA PRO A 209 0.67 39.75 15.79
C PRO A 209 1.47 39.77 17.10
N ALA A 210 2.00 40.92 17.50
CA ALA A 210 2.88 41.11 18.66
C ALA A 210 2.32 40.58 20.01
N ASN A 211 1.07 40.14 20.03
CA ASN A 211 0.34 39.70 21.21
C ASN A 211 0.26 38.16 21.35
N LEU A 212 0.77 37.40 20.37
CA LEU A 212 0.76 35.93 20.43
C LEU A 212 1.93 35.41 21.26
N ARG A 213 1.63 34.66 22.32
CA ARG A 213 2.65 33.98 23.12
C ARG A 213 2.81 32.54 22.63
N VAL A 214 4.02 32.22 22.20
CA VAL A 214 4.42 30.88 21.79
C VAL A 214 5.03 30.17 23.00
N PHE A 215 4.48 29.02 23.38
CA PHE A 215 5.03 28.20 24.46
C PHE A 215 5.76 27.00 23.86
N PRO A 216 7.09 26.87 24.06
CA PRO A 216 7.80 25.67 23.66
C PRO A 216 7.35 24.49 24.53
N ASN A 217 7.00 23.36 23.90
CA ASN A 217 6.78 22.10 24.61
C ASN A 217 8.12 21.33 24.68
N PRO A 218 8.73 21.21 25.87
CA PRO A 218 10.06 20.60 26.00
C PRO A 218 10.07 19.08 25.78
N ALA A 219 8.92 18.41 25.66
CA ALA A 219 8.85 16.96 25.49
C ALA A 219 8.86 16.49 24.03
N SER A 220 8.57 17.36 23.06
CA SER A 220 8.36 16.97 21.64
C SER A 220 9.23 17.70 20.63
N GLY A 221 9.95 18.76 21.03
CA GLY A 221 10.65 19.63 20.07
C GLY A 221 9.72 20.39 19.12
N ILE A 222 8.40 20.33 19.35
CA ILE A 222 7.37 20.96 18.53
C ILE A 222 6.83 22.19 19.27
N VAL A 223 6.66 23.28 18.51
CA VAL A 223 6.02 24.50 18.96
C VAL A 223 4.50 24.33 18.85
N GLN A 224 3.79 24.27 19.98
CA GLN A 224 2.32 24.34 19.99
C GLN A 224 1.88 25.80 19.92
N ILE A 225 1.12 26.15 18.88
CA ILE A 225 0.46 27.45 18.77
C ILE A 225 -0.98 27.29 19.24
N VAL A 226 -1.29 27.78 20.44
CA VAL A 226 -2.66 27.82 20.95
C VAL A 226 -3.29 29.17 20.56
N LEU A 227 -4.20 29.14 19.59
CA LEU A 227 -5.00 30.31 19.20
C LEU A 227 -6.25 30.39 20.09
N HIS A 228 -6.25 31.33 21.05
CA HIS A 228 -7.48 31.73 21.73
C HIS A 228 -8.22 32.74 20.85
N LEU A 229 -9.28 32.29 20.17
CA LEU A 229 -10.20 33.21 19.50
C LEU A 229 -11.09 33.89 20.55
N HIS A 230 -10.82 35.16 20.84
CA HIS A 230 -11.79 36.00 21.53
C HIS A 230 -12.91 36.36 20.56
N THR A 231 -14.10 35.80 20.77
CA THR A 231 -15.32 36.31 20.15
C THR A 231 -15.80 37.49 20.99
N GLY A 232 -15.40 38.70 20.60
CA GLY A 232 -15.92 39.93 21.19
C GLY A 232 -17.21 40.36 20.48
N SER A 233 -18.24 40.63 21.27
CA SER A 233 -19.37 41.50 20.92
C SER A 233 -19.36 42.70 21.85
#